data_AF-A0A959KTA0-F1
#
_entry.id   AF-A0A959KTA0-F1
#
_cell.length_a   1.000
_cell.length_b   1.000
_cell.length_c   1.000
_cell.angle_alpha   90.00
_cell.angle_beta   90.00
_cell.angle_gamma   90.00
#
_symmetry.space_group_name_H-M   'P 1'
#
loop_
_entity.id
_entity.type
_entity.pdbx_description
1 polymer ?
#
loop_
_entity_poly.entity_id
_entity_poly.type
_entity_poly.pdbx_seq_one_letter_code
_entity_poly.pdbx_strand_id
1 'polypeptide(L)' 'PAYNYGGIANLRDLLARGGSLSDLNLEQQADLVMDYVRLSQGLPVQWGMAGLQDLKVYERFLAELRNGGGTGI' A
#
# COMPACT_ATOMS: atom_id res chain seq x y z
N PRO A 1 -0.47 18.90 8.32
CA PRO A 1 -1.13 17.60 8.57
C PRO A 1 -0.48 16.51 7.72
N ALA A 2 0.24 15.58 8.35
CA ALA A 2 0.81 14.43 7.65
C ALA A 2 -0.35 13.56 7.16
N TYR A 3 -0.52 13.47 5.84
CA TYR A 3 -1.65 12.83 5.19
C TYR A 3 -1.32 11.33 5.07
N ASN A 4 -2.12 10.46 5.69
CA ASN A 4 -1.98 9.00 5.54
C ASN A 4 -2.16 8.57 4.07
N TYR A 5 -1.83 7.32 3.74
CA TYR A 5 -1.90 6.83 2.35
C TYR A 5 -3.33 6.61 1.81
N GLY A 6 -4.38 6.94 2.57
CA GLY A 6 -5.78 6.88 2.13
C GLY A 6 -6.42 5.49 2.11
N GLY A 7 -5.73 4.46 2.60
CA GLY A 7 -6.27 3.10 2.70
C GLY A 7 -6.54 2.42 1.36
N ILE A 8 -7.30 1.32 1.39
CA ILE A 8 -7.59 0.50 0.21
C ILE A 8 -8.30 1.25 -0.94
N ALA A 9 -9.10 2.28 -0.63
CA ALA A 9 -9.78 3.09 -1.64
C ALA A 9 -8.77 3.86 -2.50
N ASN A 10 -7.81 4.52 -1.86
CA ASN A 10 -6.75 5.24 -2.57
C ASN A 10 -5.83 4.28 -3.33
N LEU A 11 -5.50 3.10 -2.76
CA LEU A 11 -4.69 2.10 -3.48
C LEU A 11 -5.36 1.61 -4.76
N ARG A 12 -6.68 1.38 -4.73
CA ARG A 12 -7.43 1.00 -5.94
C ARG A 12 -7.48 2.12 -6.97
N ASP A 13 -7.72 3.36 -6.55
CA ASP A 13 -7.68 4.53 -7.44
C ASP A 13 -6.30 4.69 -8.08
N LEU A 14 -5.25 4.57 -7.28
CA LEU A 14 -3.86 4.65 -7.70
C LEU A 14 -3.55 3.58 -8.76
N LEU A 15 -3.99 2.33 -8.56
CA LEU A 15 -3.84 1.28 -9.58
C LEU A 15 -4.66 1.57 -10.84
N ALA A 16 -5.90 2.07 -10.70
CA ALA A 16 -6.77 2.36 -11.84
C ALA A 16 -6.21 3.45 -12.75
N ARG A 17 -5.45 4.41 -12.19
CA ARG A 17 -4.76 5.46 -12.96
C ARG A 17 -3.32 5.10 -13.37
N GLY A 18 -2.89 3.85 -13.15
CA GLY A 18 -1.54 3.39 -13.51
C GLY A 18 -0.42 3.91 -12.60
N GLY A 19 -0.76 4.35 -11.39
CA GLY A 19 0.22 4.77 -10.38
C GLY A 19 0.95 3.60 -9.72
N SER A 20 1.96 3.96 -8.94
CA SER A 20 2.92 3.03 -8.34
C SER A 20 3.23 3.41 -6.89
N LEU A 21 4.03 2.60 -6.20
CA LEU A 21 4.46 2.87 -4.84
C LEU A 21 5.22 4.21 -4.71
N SER A 22 5.95 4.63 -5.74
CA SER A 22 6.71 5.88 -5.74
C SER A 22 5.83 7.13 -5.71
N ASP A 23 4.53 7.00 -5.98
CA ASP A 23 3.57 8.10 -5.84
C ASP A 23 3.17 8.34 -4.37
N LEU A 24 3.56 7.44 -3.46
CA LEU A 24 3.39 7.58 -2.02
C LEU A 24 4.70 8.09 -1.41
N ASN A 25 4.60 9.04 -0.49
CA ASN A 25 5.77 9.48 0.29
C ASN A 25 6.23 8.38 1.28
N LEU A 26 7.42 8.53 1.87
CA LEU A 26 7.99 7.51 2.75
C LEU A 26 7.14 7.18 3.98
N GLU A 27 6.44 8.16 4.56
CA GLU A 27 5.52 7.93 5.69
C GLU A 27 4.32 7.10 5.23
N GLN A 28 3.76 7.42 4.07
CA GLN A 28 2.64 6.69 3.48
C GLN A 28 3.02 5.26 3.08
N GLN A 29 4.25 5.04 2.61
CA GLN A 29 4.77 3.70 2.35
C GLN A 29 4.90 2.89 3.64
N ALA A 30 5.37 3.51 4.74
CA ALA A 30 5.44 2.87 6.05
C ALA A 30 4.05 2.51 6.58
N ASP A 31 3.08 3.41 6.47
CA ASP A 31 1.69 3.18 6.85
C ASP A 31 1.07 2.00 6.06
N LEU A 32 1.33 1.93 4.75
CA LEU A 32 0.88 0.83 3.89
C LEU A 32 1.46 -0.52 4.34
N VAL A 33 2.76 -0.58 4.63
CA VAL A 33 3.42 -1.80 5.13
C VAL A 33 2.83 -2.22 6.47
N MET A 34 2.58 -1.27 7.37
CA MET A 34 2.01 -1.54 8.69
C MET A 34 0.60 -2.14 8.58
N ASP A 35 -0.24 -1.57 7.72
CA ASP A 35 -1.58 -2.08 7.45
C ASP A 35 -1.56 -3.46 6.80
N TYR A 36 -0.63 -3.72 5.87
CA TYR A 36 -0.45 -5.06 5.31
C TYR A 36 -0.09 -6.10 6.38
N VAL A 37 0.83 -5.79 7.29
CA VAL A 37 1.21 -6.72 8.38
C VAL A 37 0.02 -7.01 9.27
N ARG A 38 -0.72 -5.98 9.70
CA ARG A 38 -1.95 -6.14 10.51
C ARG A 38 -2.97 -7.02 9.78
N LEU A 39 -3.24 -6.69 8.52
CA LEU A 39 -4.21 -7.40 7.70
C LEU A 39 -3.82 -8.87 7.49
N SER A 40 -2.53 -9.17 7.26
CA SER A 40 -2.03 -10.54 7.10
C SER A 40 -2.19 -11.41 8.35
N GLN A 41 -2.33 -10.78 9.52
CA GLN A 41 -2.58 -11.44 10.81
C GLN A 41 -4.08 -11.51 11.15
N GLY A 42 -4.97 -11.09 10.24
CA GLY A 42 -6.41 -11.00 10.48
C GLY A 42 -6.81 -9.83 11.39
N LEU A 43 -5.91 -8.88 11.62
CA LEU A 43 -6.18 -7.68 12.41
C LEU A 43 -6.73 -6.55 11.53
N PRO A 44 -7.57 -5.65 12.07
CA PRO A 44 -8.03 -4.49 11.32
C PRO A 44 -6.87 -3.55 11.00
N VAL A 45 -6.92 -2.98 9.78
CA VAL A 45 -6.03 -1.90 9.36
C VAL A 45 -6.24 -0.65 10.21
N GLN A 46 -5.21 0.19 10.28
CA GLN A 46 -5.25 1.47 10.96
C GLN A 46 -5.82 2.57 10.04
N TRP A 47 -5.60 2.48 8.73
CA TRP A 47 -6.09 3.48 7.78
C TRP A 47 -7.03 2.87 6.74
N GLY A 48 -8.32 3.21 6.86
CA GLY A 48 -9.38 2.76 5.96
C GLY A 48 -10.14 1.54 6.47
N MET A 49 -10.70 0.75 5.55
CA MET A 49 -11.59 -0.39 5.86
C MET A 49 -11.22 -1.63 5.04
N ALA A 50 -9.93 -1.94 4.93
CA ALA A 50 -9.48 -3.11 4.19
C ALA A 50 -9.76 -4.42 4.94
N GLY A 51 -10.19 -5.45 4.20
CA GLY A 51 -10.37 -6.81 4.69
C GLY A 51 -9.37 -7.79 4.04
N LEU A 52 -9.30 -9.03 4.52
CA LEU A 52 -8.35 -10.05 4.02
C LEU A 52 -8.40 -10.22 2.49
N GLN A 53 -9.57 -10.04 1.87
CA GLN A 53 -9.74 -10.08 0.42
C GLN A 53 -8.94 -9.01 -0.34
N ASP A 54 -8.53 -7.94 0.34
CA ASP A 54 -7.80 -6.81 -0.22
C ASP A 54 -6.28 -7.01 -0.18
N LEU A 55 -5.76 -8.07 0.46
CA LEU A 55 -4.32 -8.34 0.59
C LEU A 55 -3.58 -8.27 -0.75
N LYS A 56 -4.18 -8.79 -1.83
CA LYS A 56 -3.58 -8.77 -3.18
C LYS A 56 -3.30 -7.36 -3.69
N VAL A 57 -4.07 -6.37 -3.26
CA VAL A 57 -3.84 -4.96 -3.63
C VAL A 57 -2.57 -4.46 -2.94
N TYR A 58 -2.42 -4.72 -1.64
CA TYR A 58 -1.21 -4.36 -0.89
C TYR A 58 0.03 -5.08 -1.46
N GLU A 59 -0.08 -6.37 -1.74
CA GLU A 59 1.00 -7.18 -2.34
C GLU A 59 1.52 -6.60 -3.66
N ARG A 60 0.65 -5.96 -4.46
CA ARG A 60 1.07 -5.32 -5.71
C ARG A 60 2.07 -4.19 -5.46
N PHE A 61 1.80 -3.33 -4.49
CA PHE A 61 2.69 -2.23 -4.10
C PHE A 61 3.95 -2.74 -3.40
N LEU A 62 3.83 -3.77 -2.53
CA LEU A 62 4.98 -4.35 -1.84
C LEU A 62 5.92 -5.13 -2.76
N ALA A 63 5.41 -5.67 -3.88
CA ALA A 63 6.26 -6.26 -4.90
C ALA A 63 7.23 -5.23 -5.51
N GLU A 64 6.83 -3.96 -5.58
CA GLU A 64 7.69 -2.87 -6.05
C GLU A 64 8.79 -2.54 -5.04
N LEU A 65 8.56 -2.66 -3.73
CA LEU A 65 9.64 -2.56 -2.73
C LEU A 65 10.70 -3.64 -2.95
N ARG A 66 10.26 -4.88 -3.20
CA ARG A 66 11.16 -6.03 -3.38
C ARG A 66 11.97 -5.93 -4.67
N ASN A 67 11.36 -5.38 -5.72
CA ASN A 67 12.01 -5.22 -7.03
C ASN A 67 12.72 -3.86 -7.16
N GLY A 68 12.48 -2.93 -6.24
CA GLY A 68 12.92 -1.53 -6.24
C GLY A 68 14.21 -1.24 -5.48
N GLY A 69 15.02 -2.27 -5.23
CA GLY A 69 16.48 -2.13 -5.15
C GLY A 69 17.13 -1.89 -6.53
N GLY A 70 16.35 -1.82 -7.61
CA GLY A 70 16.80 -1.30 -8.90
C GLY A 70 16.02 -1.87 -10.08
N THR A 71 15.49 -0.98 -10.92
CA THR A 71 15.67 -1.05 -12.38
C THR A 71 15.38 0.32 -12.95
N GLY A 72 16.44 1.07 -13.23
CA GLY A 72 16.44 1.95 -14.38
C GLY A 72 16.40 1.08 -15.63
N ILE A 73 15.49 1.41 -16.54
CA ILE A 73 15.62 1.16 -17.96
C ILE A 73 15.26 2.46 -18.65
#